data_AF-A0A1Y2MC81-F1
#
_entry.id   AF-A0A1Y2MC81-F1
#
_cell.length_a   1.000
_cell.length_b   1.000
_cell.length_c   1.000
_cell.angle_alpha   90.00
_cell.angle_beta   90.00
_cell.angle_gamma   90.00
#
_symmetry.space_group_name_H-M   'P 1'
#
loop_
_entity.id
_entity.type
_entity.pdbx_description
1 polymer ?
#
loop_
_entity_poly.entity_id
_entity_poly.type
_entity_poly.pdbx_seq_one_letter_code
_entity_poly.pdbx_strand_id
1 'polypeptide(L)'
;MRSVDSPPLELALRSMQPSLPLIRAPTVCNLIRLLRASLASPLHCSFHSTATYLLPSAVVLSFQNSALLSSTMNSTSVLTPMAQDTYWGSFEEISKYNVSLNYFEKMWLAWYTWMGNDILATGIMSFMVHETLYFGRALPWIIIDMLPMFKKYKLQADKIPTAWEQAQCAGLVLLSHFTVELPQIWLFHPMCQYFGLETNVPFPPLYKMAYQIAIFFVMEDAWHYWAHRAMHASSFLYKNIHKIHHQYSAPFGLAAEYASPIEVMVLGFGTVGCPIVWCALTKDLHILTMYCWIALRVFQAVDAHSGYEFPWSLHHFLPFWAGAEHHDVHHEKFIGNYASSFRWWDFCLDTEAGAEAAKARREKKLAKAKLAARKAQ
;
A
#
# COMPACT_ATOMS: atom_id res chain seq x y z
N MET A 1 60.21 -27.90 7.88
CA MET A 1 59.36 -28.95 8.47
C MET A 1 58.40 -28.27 9.44
N ARG A 2 57.10 -28.56 9.31
CA ARG A 2 55.91 -28.03 10.03
C ARG A 2 55.26 -26.78 9.43
N SER A 3 54.35 -27.05 8.48
CA SER A 3 53.20 -26.23 8.13
C SER A 3 52.27 -26.08 9.34
N VAL A 4 51.74 -24.88 9.54
CA VAL A 4 50.66 -24.63 10.49
C VAL A 4 49.41 -24.41 9.65
N ASP A 5 48.64 -25.48 9.49
CA ASP A 5 47.35 -25.45 8.79
C ASP A 5 46.34 -24.66 9.64
N SER A 6 45.88 -23.54 9.09
CA SER A 6 44.72 -22.81 9.62
C SER A 6 43.45 -23.55 9.16
N PRO A 7 42.42 -23.71 10.00
CA PRO A 7 41.22 -24.44 9.61
C PRO A 7 40.45 -23.67 8.50
N PRO A 8 39.79 -24.38 7.58
CA PRO A 8 39.05 -23.74 6.50
C PRO A 8 37.85 -22.94 7.03
N LEU A 9 37.70 -21.72 6.53
CA LEU A 9 36.68 -20.71 6.85
C LEU A 9 35.22 -21.22 6.69
N GLU A 10 35.02 -22.37 6.04
CA GLU A 10 33.71 -23.02 5.87
C GLU A 10 33.09 -23.54 7.18
N LEU A 11 33.89 -23.93 8.17
CA LEU A 11 33.35 -24.45 9.43
C LEU A 11 32.80 -23.34 10.36
N ALA A 12 33.32 -22.11 10.27
CA ALA A 12 32.88 -20.98 11.10
C ALA A 12 31.57 -20.34 10.57
N LEU A 13 31.25 -20.52 9.29
CA LEU A 13 30.00 -20.01 8.70
C LEU A 13 28.80 -20.94 8.95
N ARG A 14 29.02 -22.24 9.22
CA ARG A 14 27.95 -23.17 9.60
C ARG A 14 27.46 -23.01 11.03
N SER A 15 28.25 -22.41 11.93
CA SER A 15 27.85 -22.22 13.34
C SER A 15 27.02 -20.94 13.59
N MET A 16 26.67 -20.17 12.56
CA MET A 16 25.86 -18.94 12.67
C MET A 16 24.48 -19.00 12.00
N GLN A 17 24.07 -20.16 11.46
CA GLN A 17 22.69 -20.35 11.01
C GLN A 17 21.83 -20.89 12.17
N PRO A 18 20.88 -20.12 12.72
CA PRO A 18 19.89 -20.70 13.62
C PRO A 18 19.06 -21.71 12.81
N SER A 19 18.99 -22.95 13.30
CA SER A 19 18.07 -23.97 12.78
C SER A 19 16.63 -23.45 12.91
N LEU A 20 16.03 -23.03 11.80
CA LEU A 20 14.62 -22.64 11.76
C LEU A 20 13.76 -23.89 12.01
N PRO A 21 12.84 -23.86 12.99
CA PRO A 21 11.79 -24.86 13.06
C PRO A 21 10.84 -24.67 11.87
N LEU A 22 10.30 -25.77 11.35
CA LEU A 22 9.23 -25.78 10.36
C LEU A 22 8.00 -25.06 10.97
N ILE A 23 7.77 -23.79 10.61
CA ILE A 23 6.65 -23.00 11.15
C ILE A 23 5.38 -23.41 10.40
N ARG A 24 4.42 -24.04 11.11
CA ARG A 24 3.06 -24.19 10.60
C ARG A 24 2.44 -22.81 10.39
N ALA A 25 1.85 -22.58 9.22
CA ALA A 25 1.08 -21.39 8.90
C ALA A 25 0.09 -21.07 10.04
N PRO A 26 -0.06 -19.78 10.44
CA PRO A 26 -1.09 -19.41 11.40
C PRO A 26 -2.46 -19.77 10.80
N THR A 27 -3.19 -20.66 11.46
CA THR A 27 -4.61 -20.88 11.13
C THR A 27 -5.41 -19.62 11.46
N VAL A 28 -6.54 -19.42 10.80
CA VAL A 28 -7.49 -18.30 11.02
C VAL A 28 -7.73 -18.02 12.52
N CYS A 29 -7.74 -19.06 13.37
CA CYS A 29 -7.83 -18.96 14.83
C CYS A 29 -6.70 -18.15 15.51
N ASN A 30 -5.46 -18.23 15.00
CA ASN A 30 -4.32 -17.49 15.57
C ASN A 30 -4.37 -16.00 15.19
N LEU A 31 -4.89 -15.65 14.02
CA LEU A 31 -5.11 -14.25 13.62
C LEU A 31 -6.25 -13.62 14.45
N ILE A 32 -7.34 -14.36 14.69
CA ILE A 32 -8.41 -13.93 15.61
C ILE A 32 -7.88 -13.70 17.04
N ARG A 33 -6.93 -14.53 17.50
CA ARG A 33 -6.27 -14.33 18.80
C ARG A 33 -5.38 -13.08 18.83
N LEU A 34 -4.64 -12.79 17.75
CA LEU A 34 -3.82 -11.57 17.63
C LEU A 34 -4.69 -10.30 17.53
N LEU A 35 -5.81 -10.36 16.82
CA LEU A 35 -6.81 -9.28 16.76
C LEU A 35 -7.44 -9.03 18.14
N ARG A 36 -7.76 -10.09 18.90
CA ARG A 36 -8.25 -9.95 20.29
C ARG A 36 -7.18 -9.41 21.25
N ALA A 37 -5.91 -9.79 21.09
CA ALA A 37 -4.83 -9.32 21.94
C ALA A 37 -4.50 -7.83 21.71
N SER A 38 -4.66 -7.33 20.48
CA SER A 38 -4.43 -5.91 20.16
C SER A 38 -5.58 -4.99 20.62
N LEU A 39 -6.80 -5.54 20.76
CA LEU A 39 -7.97 -4.82 21.27
C LEU A 39 -8.12 -4.89 22.80
N ALA A 40 -7.32 -5.72 23.48
CA ALA A 40 -7.36 -5.91 24.92
C ALA A 40 -6.08 -5.38 25.58
N SER A 41 -5.94 -4.05 25.65
CA SER A 41 -4.98 -3.41 26.55
C SER A 41 -5.61 -2.18 27.20
N PRO A 42 -6.21 -2.31 28.39
CA PRO A 42 -6.49 -1.17 29.25
C PRO A 42 -5.22 -0.83 30.04
N LEU A 43 -4.61 0.32 29.73
CA LEU A 43 -3.61 0.94 30.60
C LEU A 43 -4.32 1.41 31.89
N HIS A 44 -4.28 0.58 32.93
CA HIS A 44 -4.63 0.98 34.29
C HIS A 44 -3.45 1.76 34.89
N CYS A 45 -3.59 3.08 34.99
CA CYS A 45 -2.78 3.89 35.90
C CYS A 45 -3.71 4.40 37.01
N SER A 46 -3.56 3.83 38.21
CA SER A 46 -4.34 4.18 39.38
C SER A 46 -3.80 5.47 40.01
N PHE A 47 -4.64 6.49 40.11
CA PHE A 47 -4.54 7.53 41.13
C PHE A 47 -5.87 7.62 41.88
N HIS A 48 -5.81 7.31 43.17
CA HIS A 48 -6.89 7.53 44.14
C HIS A 48 -6.86 9.00 44.57
N SER A 49 -7.98 9.71 44.50
CA SER A 49 -8.41 10.59 45.58
C SER A 49 -9.88 10.96 45.47
N THR A 50 -10.55 10.85 46.61
CA THR A 50 -11.97 11.06 46.89
C THR A 50 -12.44 12.51 46.72
N ALA A 51 -13.61 12.71 46.12
CA ALA A 51 -14.53 13.79 46.48
C ALA A 51 -15.96 13.48 45.98
N THR A 52 -16.83 13.17 46.92
CA THR A 52 -18.30 13.20 46.80
C THR A 52 -18.75 14.62 46.48
N TYR A 53 -19.79 14.81 45.65
CA TYR A 53 -20.96 15.70 45.84
C TYR A 53 -21.63 16.10 44.50
N LEU A 54 -22.94 15.84 44.46
CA LEU A 54 -24.03 16.63 43.85
C LEU A 54 -24.12 16.79 42.32
N LEU A 55 -25.18 16.15 41.77
CA LEU A 55 -25.89 16.57 40.56
C LEU A 55 -26.33 18.05 40.67
N PRO A 56 -26.31 18.77 39.53
CA PRO A 56 -27.57 19.32 39.06
C PRO A 56 -27.78 19.21 37.54
N SER A 57 -29.06 19.25 37.19
CA SER A 57 -29.68 19.19 35.88
C SER A 57 -29.24 20.26 34.88
N ALA A 58 -29.40 19.91 33.60
CA ALA A 58 -29.67 20.77 32.45
C ALA A 58 -28.55 21.73 31.97
N VAL A 59 -28.05 21.50 30.75
CA VAL A 59 -28.07 22.47 29.64
C VAL A 59 -28.04 21.70 28.32
N VAL A 60 -29.16 21.71 27.59
CA VAL A 60 -29.21 21.41 26.16
C VAL A 60 -28.78 22.68 25.43
N LEU A 61 -27.59 22.68 24.83
CA LEU A 61 -27.14 23.76 23.96
C LEU A 61 -27.42 23.39 22.51
N SER A 62 -28.52 23.91 21.99
CA SER A 62 -28.78 24.06 20.57
C SER A 62 -27.78 25.03 19.96
N PHE A 63 -26.91 24.55 19.08
CA PHE A 63 -26.16 25.42 18.17
C PHE A 63 -26.95 25.56 16.86
N GLN A 64 -27.79 26.59 16.79
CA GLN A 64 -28.10 27.25 15.54
C GLN A 64 -26.84 28.01 15.11
N ASN A 65 -26.19 27.58 14.04
CA ASN A 65 -25.24 28.42 13.33
C ASN A 65 -25.79 28.69 11.94
N SER A 66 -26.33 29.91 11.81
CA SER A 66 -26.65 30.57 10.56
C SER A 66 -25.35 30.90 9.84
N ALA A 67 -25.02 30.15 8.80
CA ALA A 67 -24.07 30.58 7.78
C ALA A 67 -24.80 30.59 6.44
N LEU A 68 -25.37 31.74 6.13
CA LEU A 68 -25.76 32.15 4.78
C LEU A 68 -24.50 32.13 3.90
N LEU A 69 -24.32 31.07 3.12
CA LEU A 69 -23.54 31.08 1.89
C LEU A 69 -24.49 30.62 0.79
N SER A 70 -24.81 31.57 -0.08
CA SER A 70 -25.68 31.44 -1.24
C SER A 70 -25.21 30.29 -2.14
N SER A 71 -25.87 29.13 -2.04
CA SER A 71 -25.93 28.19 -3.16
C SER A 71 -27.17 28.56 -3.97
N THR A 72 -26.95 29.25 -5.08
CA THR A 72 -27.96 29.36 -6.14
C THR A 72 -28.14 27.97 -6.77
N MET A 73 -28.91 27.11 -6.12
CA MET A 73 -29.59 25.99 -6.78
C MET A 73 -30.87 26.53 -7.41
N ASN A 74 -30.74 27.12 -8.59
CA ASN A 74 -31.88 27.35 -9.47
C ASN A 74 -31.76 26.40 -10.66
N SER A 75 -32.45 25.26 -10.54
CA SER A 75 -33.14 24.54 -11.62
C SER A 75 -33.83 23.31 -11.04
N THR A 76 -35.02 23.52 -10.48
CA THR A 76 -35.98 22.45 -10.20
C THR A 76 -36.55 21.98 -11.54
N SER A 77 -35.83 21.12 -12.26
CA SER A 77 -36.47 20.26 -13.26
C SER A 77 -37.22 19.17 -12.49
N VAL A 78 -38.55 19.17 -12.61
CA VAL A 78 -39.42 18.14 -12.07
C VAL A 78 -39.05 16.81 -12.72
N LEU A 79 -38.19 16.04 -12.05
CA LEU A 79 -37.80 14.70 -12.44
C LEU A 79 -38.95 13.74 -12.11
N THR A 80 -39.38 12.96 -13.09
CA THR A 80 -40.37 11.89 -12.89
C THR A 80 -39.82 10.84 -11.89
N PRO A 81 -40.54 10.50 -10.80
CA PRO A 81 -40.06 9.61 -9.75
C PRO A 81 -39.62 8.21 -10.25
N MET A 82 -40.22 7.72 -11.34
CA MET A 82 -39.98 6.36 -11.85
C MET A 82 -38.65 6.18 -12.59
N ALA A 83 -37.99 7.25 -13.03
CA ALA A 83 -36.70 7.16 -13.73
C ALA A 83 -35.50 7.03 -12.75
N GLN A 84 -35.68 7.36 -11.46
CA GLN A 84 -34.62 7.31 -10.45
C GLN A 84 -34.44 5.94 -9.79
N ASP A 85 -35.36 4.99 -9.96
CA ASP A 85 -35.30 3.69 -9.27
C ASP A 85 -34.17 2.78 -9.78
N THR A 86 -33.61 3.06 -10.97
CA THR A 86 -32.51 2.28 -11.56
C THR A 86 -31.34 3.15 -12.00
N TYR A 87 -30.15 2.56 -12.01
CA TYR A 87 -28.95 3.19 -12.55
C TYR A 87 -29.13 3.66 -14.01
N TRP A 88 -29.70 2.80 -14.86
CA TRP A 88 -29.90 3.10 -16.28
C TRP A 88 -30.95 4.18 -16.52
N GLY A 89 -32.02 4.22 -15.71
CA GLY A 89 -32.98 5.33 -15.75
C GLY A 89 -32.33 6.67 -15.38
N SER A 90 -31.46 6.68 -14.36
CA SER A 90 -30.66 7.86 -14.00
C SER A 90 -29.73 8.27 -15.15
N PHE A 91 -29.07 7.32 -15.80
CA PHE A 91 -28.18 7.56 -16.94
C PHE A 91 -28.92 8.15 -18.16
N GLU A 92 -30.07 7.59 -18.53
CA GLU A 92 -30.89 8.09 -19.64
C GLU A 92 -31.33 9.52 -19.40
N GLU A 93 -31.79 9.84 -18.19
CA GLU A 93 -32.24 11.18 -17.83
C GLU A 93 -31.09 12.19 -17.83
N ILE A 94 -29.96 11.85 -17.21
CA ILE A 94 -28.74 12.67 -17.25
C ILE A 94 -28.28 12.92 -18.68
N SER A 95 -28.35 11.89 -19.54
CA SER A 95 -27.91 11.97 -20.93
C SER A 95 -28.73 12.95 -21.78
N LYS A 96 -30.01 13.18 -21.44
CA LYS A 96 -30.88 14.14 -22.13
C LYS A 96 -30.45 15.58 -21.92
N TYR A 97 -30.06 15.95 -20.70
CA TYR A 97 -29.77 17.35 -20.35
C TYR A 97 -28.27 17.68 -20.34
N ASN A 98 -27.40 16.69 -20.15
CA ASN A 98 -25.94 16.90 -20.07
C ASN A 98 -25.25 16.53 -21.38
N VAL A 99 -25.73 17.07 -22.50
CA VAL A 99 -25.28 16.68 -23.85
C VAL A 99 -23.78 16.94 -24.10
N SER A 100 -23.20 17.92 -23.41
CA SER A 100 -21.78 18.28 -23.51
C SER A 100 -20.83 17.28 -22.83
N LEU A 101 -21.34 16.47 -21.89
CA LEU A 101 -20.53 15.47 -21.20
C LEU A 101 -20.26 14.27 -22.10
N ASN A 102 -19.07 13.69 -21.95
CA ASN A 102 -18.76 12.43 -22.60
C ASN A 102 -19.51 11.25 -21.93
N TYR A 103 -19.47 10.09 -22.58
CA TYR A 103 -20.21 8.90 -22.12
C TYR A 103 -19.83 8.47 -20.69
N PHE A 104 -18.53 8.50 -20.34
CA PHE A 104 -18.05 8.10 -19.02
C PHE A 104 -18.42 9.11 -17.94
N GLU A 105 -18.40 10.40 -18.24
CA GLU A 105 -18.86 11.45 -17.32
C GLU A 105 -20.36 11.32 -17.03
N LYS A 106 -21.17 10.94 -18.02
CA LYS A 106 -22.60 10.64 -17.83
C LYS A 106 -22.80 9.41 -16.95
N MET A 107 -22.05 8.33 -17.20
CA MET A 107 -22.09 7.11 -16.37
C MET A 107 -21.69 7.39 -14.92
N TRP A 108 -20.69 8.24 -14.73
CA TRP A 108 -20.21 8.68 -13.43
C TRP A 108 -21.26 9.50 -12.71
N LEU A 109 -21.81 10.53 -13.34
CA LEU A 109 -22.87 11.35 -12.76
C LEU A 109 -24.12 10.51 -12.44
N ALA A 110 -24.43 9.51 -13.27
CA ALA A 110 -25.53 8.57 -13.01
C ALA A 110 -25.28 7.70 -11.79
N TRP A 111 -24.04 7.28 -11.54
CA TRP A 111 -23.68 6.53 -10.33
C TRP A 111 -23.96 7.32 -9.06
N TYR A 112 -23.43 8.55 -8.96
CA TYR A 112 -23.64 9.39 -7.78
C TYR A 112 -25.13 9.76 -7.61
N THR A 113 -25.82 10.04 -8.71
CA THR A 113 -27.26 10.37 -8.70
C THR A 113 -28.11 9.19 -8.24
N TRP A 114 -27.85 7.99 -8.77
CA TRP A 114 -28.59 6.77 -8.43
C TRP A 114 -28.35 6.36 -6.97
N MET A 115 -27.12 6.51 -6.48
CA MET A 115 -26.79 6.20 -5.09
C MET A 115 -27.40 7.19 -4.10
N GLY A 116 -27.57 8.46 -4.49
CA GLY A 116 -28.18 9.51 -3.66
C GLY A 116 -27.37 9.87 -2.40
N ASN A 117 -26.15 9.33 -2.25
CA ASN A 117 -25.27 9.55 -1.12
C ASN A 117 -23.82 9.38 -1.56
N ASP A 118 -23.07 10.48 -1.59
CA ASP A 118 -21.68 10.48 -2.10
C ASP A 118 -20.75 9.59 -1.27
N ILE A 119 -20.95 9.50 0.05
CA ILE A 119 -20.11 8.65 0.91
C ILE A 119 -20.30 7.17 0.53
N LEU A 120 -21.55 6.74 0.34
CA LEU A 120 -21.86 5.38 -0.07
C LEU A 120 -21.40 5.12 -1.50
N ALA A 121 -21.64 6.07 -2.41
CA ALA A 121 -21.24 5.98 -3.81
C ALA A 121 -19.73 5.82 -3.97
N THR A 122 -18.95 6.67 -3.30
CA THR A 122 -17.49 6.61 -3.36
C THR A 122 -16.95 5.42 -2.59
N GLY A 123 -17.48 5.10 -1.40
CA GLY A 123 -17.02 3.98 -0.59
C GLY A 123 -17.13 2.64 -1.32
N ILE A 124 -18.29 2.35 -1.89
CA ILE A 124 -18.53 1.13 -2.68
C ILE A 124 -17.61 1.10 -3.90
N MET A 125 -17.59 2.18 -4.68
CA MET A 125 -16.80 2.23 -5.92
C MET A 125 -15.30 2.09 -5.64
N SER A 126 -14.77 2.79 -4.63
CA SER A 126 -13.35 2.74 -4.26
C SER A 126 -12.93 1.32 -3.87
N PHE A 127 -13.72 0.65 -3.04
CA PHE A 127 -13.42 -0.71 -2.61
C PHE A 127 -13.50 -1.70 -3.78
N MET A 128 -14.54 -1.61 -4.61
CA MET A 128 -14.67 -2.46 -5.81
C MET A 128 -13.54 -2.24 -6.81
N VAL A 129 -13.10 -0.99 -7.01
CA VAL A 129 -11.98 -0.64 -7.88
C VAL A 129 -10.69 -1.26 -7.34
N HIS A 130 -10.39 -1.09 -6.05
CA HIS A 130 -9.19 -1.68 -5.43
C HIS A 130 -9.19 -3.22 -5.54
N GLU A 131 -10.27 -3.89 -5.12
CA GLU A 131 -10.39 -5.35 -5.20
C GLU A 131 -10.21 -5.88 -6.62
N THR A 132 -10.89 -5.25 -7.59
CA THR A 132 -10.81 -5.64 -9.00
C THR A 132 -9.39 -5.47 -9.54
N LEU A 133 -8.74 -4.36 -9.20
CA LEU A 133 -7.39 -4.07 -9.67
C LEU A 133 -6.34 -4.97 -9.01
N TYR A 134 -6.43 -5.20 -7.70
CA TYR A 134 -5.47 -6.02 -6.96
C TYR A 134 -5.50 -7.48 -7.43
N PHE A 135 -6.65 -8.13 -7.31
CA PHE A 135 -6.79 -9.53 -7.72
C PHE A 135 -6.67 -9.68 -9.24
N GLY A 136 -7.24 -8.73 -10.02
CA GLY A 136 -7.09 -8.70 -11.46
C GLY A 136 -5.64 -8.59 -11.93
N ARG A 137 -4.82 -7.77 -11.26
CA ARG A 137 -3.39 -7.63 -11.57
C ARG A 137 -2.56 -8.82 -11.10
N ALA A 138 -2.97 -9.51 -10.04
CA ALA A 138 -2.32 -10.73 -9.56
C ALA A 138 -2.52 -11.92 -10.53
N LEU A 139 -3.69 -12.03 -11.17
CA LEU A 139 -4.05 -13.16 -12.04
C LEU A 139 -3.02 -13.47 -13.15
N PRO A 140 -2.52 -12.50 -13.94
CA PRO A 140 -1.47 -12.76 -14.93
C PRO A 140 -0.24 -13.48 -14.37
N TRP A 141 0.18 -13.15 -13.15
CA TRP A 141 1.36 -13.76 -12.51
C TRP A 141 1.10 -15.22 -12.12
N ILE A 142 -0.11 -15.51 -11.64
CA ILE A 142 -0.56 -16.87 -11.35
C ILE A 142 -0.56 -17.72 -12.62
N ILE A 143 -1.02 -17.16 -13.74
CA ILE A 143 -1.00 -17.84 -15.06
C ILE A 143 0.45 -18.07 -15.52
N ILE A 144 1.32 -17.07 -15.38
CA ILE A 144 2.74 -17.18 -15.77
C ILE A 144 3.45 -18.30 -14.99
N ASP A 145 3.19 -18.47 -13.69
CA ASP A 145 3.76 -19.56 -12.88
C ASP A 145 3.39 -20.97 -13.43
N MET A 146 2.28 -21.10 -14.16
CA MET A 146 1.85 -22.36 -14.77
C MET A 146 2.49 -22.64 -16.13
N LEU A 147 3.15 -21.66 -16.74
CA LEU A 147 3.66 -21.73 -18.12
C LEU A 147 5.19 -21.97 -18.12
N PRO A 148 5.67 -23.15 -18.55
CA PRO A 148 7.10 -23.50 -18.49
C PRO A 148 8.04 -22.54 -19.24
N MET A 149 7.54 -21.89 -20.30
CA MET A 149 8.31 -20.95 -21.12
C MET A 149 8.81 -19.71 -20.37
N PHE A 150 8.15 -19.34 -19.26
CA PHE A 150 8.51 -18.16 -18.46
C PHE A 150 9.41 -18.49 -17.28
N LYS A 151 9.69 -19.77 -16.98
CA LYS A 151 10.56 -20.17 -15.86
C LYS A 151 11.97 -19.56 -15.93
N LYS A 152 12.48 -19.30 -17.13
CA LYS A 152 13.79 -18.64 -17.33
C LYS A 152 13.85 -17.20 -16.81
N TYR A 153 12.70 -16.57 -16.56
CA TYR A 153 12.59 -15.22 -16.01
C TYR A 153 12.27 -15.22 -14.51
N LYS A 154 12.10 -16.39 -13.88
CA LYS A 154 11.85 -16.48 -12.43
C LYS A 154 13.14 -16.18 -11.69
N LEU A 155 13.09 -15.23 -10.75
CA LEU A 155 14.26 -14.80 -9.97
C LEU A 155 14.78 -15.91 -9.04
N GLN A 156 13.88 -16.52 -8.28
CA GLN A 156 14.16 -17.68 -7.43
C GLN A 156 13.57 -18.96 -8.04
N ALA A 157 14.27 -19.54 -9.02
CA ALA A 157 13.77 -20.63 -9.87
C ALA A 157 13.27 -21.89 -9.11
N ASP A 158 13.83 -22.17 -7.93
CA ASP A 158 13.48 -23.34 -7.12
C ASP A 158 12.27 -23.12 -6.19
N LYS A 159 11.68 -21.92 -6.19
CA LYS A 159 10.59 -21.53 -5.28
C LYS A 159 9.38 -21.04 -6.08
N ILE A 160 8.50 -21.98 -6.43
CA ILE A 160 7.21 -21.69 -7.08
C ILE A 160 6.10 -21.93 -6.05
N PRO A 161 5.21 -20.95 -5.81
CA PRO A 161 4.13 -21.11 -4.84
C PRO A 161 3.11 -22.14 -5.31
N THR A 162 2.70 -23.04 -4.41
CA THR A 162 1.64 -24.01 -4.67
C THR A 162 0.26 -23.33 -4.74
N ALA A 163 -0.70 -23.95 -5.44
CA ALA A 163 -2.06 -23.44 -5.51
C ALA A 163 -2.71 -23.28 -4.12
N TRP A 164 -2.34 -24.17 -3.18
CA TRP A 164 -2.81 -24.08 -1.80
C TRP A 164 -2.24 -22.86 -1.07
N GLU A 165 -0.94 -22.59 -1.20
CA GLU A 165 -0.33 -21.39 -0.61
C GLU A 165 -0.93 -20.11 -1.19
N GLN A 166 -1.18 -20.08 -2.49
CA GLN A 166 -1.85 -18.96 -3.14
C GLN A 166 -3.28 -18.76 -2.63
N ALA A 167 -4.06 -19.85 -2.47
CA ALA A 167 -5.42 -19.76 -1.93
C ALA A 167 -5.44 -19.29 -0.47
N GLN A 168 -4.49 -19.75 0.35
CA GLN A 168 -4.35 -19.29 1.74
C GLN A 168 -3.95 -17.82 1.81
N CYS A 169 -3.01 -17.40 0.97
CA CYS A 169 -2.60 -16.00 0.83
C CYS A 169 -3.80 -15.14 0.40
N ALA A 170 -4.52 -15.53 -0.66
CA ALA A 170 -5.72 -14.86 -1.15
C ALA A 170 -6.75 -14.63 -0.04
N GLY A 171 -7.06 -15.70 0.72
CA GLY A 171 -8.07 -15.63 1.77
C GLY A 171 -7.69 -14.70 2.93
N LEU A 172 -6.40 -14.65 3.29
CA LEU A 172 -5.92 -13.75 4.35
C LEU A 172 -5.80 -12.30 3.88
N VAL A 173 -5.38 -12.08 2.64
CA VAL A 173 -5.38 -10.76 2.00
C VAL A 173 -6.81 -10.22 1.93
N LEU A 174 -7.75 -11.01 1.39
CA LEU A 174 -9.16 -10.63 1.32
C LEU A 174 -9.75 -10.32 2.70
N LEU A 175 -9.44 -11.14 3.72
CA LEU A 175 -9.85 -10.85 5.09
C LEU A 175 -9.28 -9.51 5.58
N SER A 176 -8.01 -9.22 5.31
CA SER A 176 -7.38 -7.95 5.65
C SER A 176 -8.05 -6.78 4.94
N HIS A 177 -8.35 -6.91 3.65
CA HIS A 177 -9.01 -5.86 2.88
C HIS A 177 -10.38 -5.51 3.47
N PHE A 178 -11.20 -6.51 3.83
CA PHE A 178 -12.51 -6.26 4.44
C PHE A 178 -12.44 -5.74 5.89
N THR A 179 -11.39 -6.08 6.65
CA THR A 179 -11.33 -5.77 8.09
C THR A 179 -10.46 -4.56 8.44
N VAL A 180 -9.50 -4.22 7.59
CA VAL A 180 -8.51 -3.17 7.82
C VAL A 180 -8.61 -2.09 6.75
N GLU A 181 -8.53 -2.45 5.47
CA GLU A 181 -8.47 -1.47 4.38
C GLU A 181 -9.83 -0.84 4.09
N LEU A 182 -10.91 -1.63 4.11
CA LEU A 182 -12.26 -1.15 3.88
C LEU A 182 -12.61 0.01 4.84
N PRO A 183 -12.37 -0.07 6.17
CA PRO A 183 -12.48 1.08 7.06
C PRO A 183 -11.65 2.30 6.61
N GLN A 184 -10.41 2.11 6.17
CA GLN A 184 -9.55 3.22 5.71
C GLN A 184 -10.12 3.87 4.43
N ILE A 185 -10.58 3.07 3.47
CA ILE A 185 -11.22 3.52 2.24
C ILE A 185 -12.53 4.26 2.54
N TRP A 186 -13.34 3.73 3.45
CA TRP A 186 -14.64 4.34 3.79
C TRP A 186 -14.48 5.68 4.52
N LEU A 187 -13.45 5.79 5.36
CA LEU A 187 -13.13 7.04 6.06
C LEU A 187 -12.37 8.03 5.18
N PHE A 188 -11.66 7.58 4.15
CA PHE A 188 -10.93 8.44 3.22
C PHE A 188 -11.85 9.50 2.57
N HIS A 189 -13.00 9.08 2.06
CA HIS A 189 -13.90 9.98 1.34
C HIS A 189 -14.37 11.19 2.16
N PRO A 190 -15.00 11.03 3.35
CA PRO A 190 -15.43 12.18 4.14
C PRO A 190 -14.26 13.07 4.61
N MET A 191 -13.09 12.49 4.89
CA MET A 191 -11.89 13.27 5.24
C MET A 191 -11.40 14.11 4.06
N CYS A 192 -11.30 13.53 2.87
CA CYS A 192 -10.89 14.25 1.67
C CYS A 192 -11.93 15.27 1.22
N GLN A 193 -13.23 14.96 1.31
CA GLN A 193 -14.31 15.92 1.05
C GLN A 193 -14.24 17.12 2.00
N TYR A 194 -13.96 16.90 3.29
CA TYR A 194 -13.70 18.00 4.23
C TYR A 194 -12.55 18.90 3.75
N PHE A 195 -11.55 18.32 3.09
CA PHE A 195 -10.44 19.06 2.49
C PHE A 195 -10.69 19.55 1.06
N GLY A 196 -11.87 19.37 0.47
CA GLY A 196 -12.22 19.92 -0.84
C GLY A 196 -12.05 18.94 -2.02
N LEU A 197 -12.11 17.62 -1.77
CA LEU A 197 -12.10 16.63 -2.84
C LEU A 197 -13.31 16.78 -3.76
N GLU A 198 -13.04 16.85 -5.06
CA GLU A 198 -14.06 16.92 -6.10
C GLU A 198 -14.44 15.53 -6.60
N THR A 199 -15.74 15.31 -6.75
CA THR A 199 -16.35 14.13 -7.39
C THR A 199 -17.16 14.50 -8.64
N ASN A 200 -17.22 15.79 -8.97
CA ASN A 200 -18.08 16.34 -10.02
C ASN A 200 -17.44 16.22 -11.41
N VAL A 201 -18.28 16.21 -12.42
CA VAL A 201 -17.88 16.28 -13.84
C VAL A 201 -17.87 17.73 -14.33
N PRO A 202 -17.07 18.10 -15.35
CA PRO A 202 -16.23 17.25 -16.19
C PRO A 202 -14.95 16.77 -15.49
N PHE A 203 -14.37 15.69 -15.99
CA PHE A 203 -13.15 15.12 -15.42
C PHE A 203 -11.94 16.06 -15.59
N PRO A 204 -10.96 16.00 -14.66
CA PRO A 204 -9.74 16.79 -14.78
C PRO A 204 -8.97 16.42 -16.05
N PRO A 205 -8.25 17.38 -16.66
CA PRO A 205 -7.43 17.09 -17.82
C PRO A 205 -6.28 16.14 -17.46
N LEU A 206 -5.88 15.27 -18.39
CA LEU A 206 -4.89 14.21 -18.15
C LEU A 206 -3.55 14.71 -17.60
N TYR A 207 -3.08 15.89 -18.07
CA TYR A 207 -1.82 16.45 -17.56
C TYR A 207 -1.92 16.79 -16.06
N LYS A 208 -3.11 17.22 -15.58
CA LYS A 208 -3.33 17.54 -14.17
C LYS A 208 -3.23 16.27 -13.33
N MET A 209 -3.94 15.22 -13.74
CA MET A 209 -3.87 13.93 -13.08
C MET A 209 -2.44 13.38 -13.08
N ALA A 210 -1.74 13.46 -14.21
CA ALA A 210 -0.39 12.92 -14.36
C ALA A 210 0.63 13.57 -13.41
N TYR A 211 0.65 14.91 -13.30
CA TYR A 211 1.61 15.55 -12.40
C TYR A 211 1.27 15.29 -10.93
N GLN A 212 -0.01 15.26 -10.56
CA GLN A 212 -0.45 14.96 -9.19
C GLN A 212 -0.03 13.53 -8.80
N ILE A 213 -0.28 12.57 -9.68
CA ILE A 213 0.13 11.16 -9.50
C ILE A 213 1.66 11.05 -9.37
N ALA A 214 2.44 11.77 -10.17
CA ALA A 214 3.89 11.76 -10.07
C ALA A 214 4.37 12.27 -8.69
N ILE A 215 3.72 13.31 -8.16
CA ILE A 215 3.99 13.81 -6.80
C ILE A 215 3.61 12.76 -5.75
N PHE A 216 2.46 12.08 -5.91
CA PHE A 216 2.03 11.04 -4.98
C PHE A 216 2.98 9.85 -4.95
N PHE A 217 3.54 9.45 -6.09
CA PHE A 217 4.60 8.45 -6.15
C PHE A 217 5.81 8.85 -5.32
N VAL A 218 6.28 10.09 -5.41
CA VAL A 218 7.44 10.56 -4.64
C VAL A 218 7.13 10.62 -3.13
N MET A 219 5.95 11.13 -2.77
CA MET A 219 5.54 11.26 -1.37
C MET A 219 5.32 9.88 -0.71
N GLU A 220 4.61 8.98 -1.39
CA GLU A 220 4.34 7.63 -0.88
C GLU A 220 5.62 6.80 -0.83
N ASP A 221 6.51 6.89 -1.83
CA ASP A 221 7.79 6.17 -1.81
C ASP A 221 8.66 6.60 -0.61
N ALA A 222 8.67 7.90 -0.29
CA ALA A 222 9.32 8.40 0.91
C ALA A 222 8.67 7.84 2.19
N TRP A 223 7.34 7.90 2.32
CA TRP A 223 6.63 7.33 3.47
C TRP A 223 6.95 5.84 3.63
N HIS A 224 6.82 5.09 2.54
CA HIS A 224 7.05 3.66 2.49
C HIS A 224 8.48 3.32 2.91
N TYR A 225 9.49 3.94 2.29
CA TYR A 225 10.89 3.66 2.61
C TYR A 225 11.18 3.80 4.10
N TRP A 226 10.74 4.90 4.72
CA TRP A 226 11.02 5.15 6.13
C TRP A 226 10.22 4.24 7.06
N ALA A 227 8.94 4.00 6.77
CA ALA A 227 8.12 3.07 7.55
C ALA A 227 8.67 1.64 7.47
N HIS A 228 8.99 1.18 6.26
CA HIS A 228 9.53 -0.14 5.97
C HIS A 228 10.89 -0.34 6.65
N ARG A 229 11.80 0.62 6.49
CA ARG A 229 13.10 0.60 7.17
C ARG A 229 12.96 0.62 8.69
N ALA A 230 12.03 1.39 9.24
CA ALA A 230 11.78 1.42 10.69
C ALA A 230 11.29 0.06 11.21
N MET A 231 10.41 -0.60 10.45
CA MET A 231 9.92 -1.95 10.79
C MET A 231 11.05 -2.99 10.78
N HIS A 232 12.05 -2.86 9.91
CA HIS A 232 13.26 -3.69 9.94
C HIS A 232 14.27 -3.30 11.02
N ALA A 233 14.43 -2.01 11.31
CA ALA A 233 15.44 -1.51 12.23
C ALA A 233 15.20 -1.96 13.68
N SER A 234 13.94 -2.13 14.07
CA SER A 234 13.57 -2.62 15.39
C SER A 234 13.23 -4.11 15.36
N SER A 235 13.93 -4.93 16.16
CA SER A 235 13.58 -6.35 16.33
C SER A 235 12.15 -6.55 16.83
N PHE A 236 11.56 -5.62 17.57
CA PHE A 236 10.18 -5.72 18.05
C PHE A 236 9.18 -5.56 16.90
N LEU A 237 9.26 -4.43 16.18
CA LEU A 237 8.46 -4.17 14.98
C LEU A 237 8.61 -5.28 13.93
N TYR A 238 9.84 -5.72 13.62
CA TYR A 238 10.03 -6.81 12.66
C TYR A 238 9.28 -8.07 13.09
N LYS A 239 9.51 -8.56 14.31
CA LYS A 239 8.94 -9.83 14.78
C LYS A 239 7.42 -9.83 14.86
N ASN A 240 6.80 -8.70 15.20
CA ASN A 240 5.36 -8.62 15.49
C ASN A 240 4.51 -8.02 14.37
N ILE A 241 5.13 -7.23 13.48
CA ILE A 241 4.41 -6.50 12.42
C ILE A 241 4.85 -7.03 11.06
N HIS A 242 6.14 -6.89 10.75
CA HIS A 242 6.62 -7.06 9.37
C HIS A 242 7.04 -8.48 8.98
N LYS A 243 7.25 -9.37 9.96
CA LYS A 243 7.64 -10.77 9.71
C LYS A 243 6.58 -11.55 8.91
N ILE A 244 5.29 -11.18 9.01
CA ILE A 244 4.21 -11.83 8.26
C ILE A 244 4.38 -11.56 6.76
N HIS A 245 4.69 -10.32 6.39
CA HIS A 245 5.01 -9.94 5.02
C HIS A 245 6.20 -10.74 4.46
N HIS A 246 7.19 -10.97 5.30
CA HIS A 246 8.37 -11.79 5.01
C HIS A 246 8.16 -13.32 5.08
N GLN A 247 6.92 -13.79 5.22
CA GLN A 247 6.64 -15.23 5.24
C GLN A 247 7.15 -15.94 3.98
N TYR A 248 7.05 -15.28 2.82
CA TYR A 248 7.50 -15.81 1.54
C TYR A 248 8.84 -15.18 1.16
N SER A 249 9.94 -15.92 1.39
CA SER A 249 11.29 -15.48 0.97
C SER A 249 11.46 -15.34 -0.55
N ALA A 250 10.59 -15.97 -1.34
CA ALA A 250 10.38 -15.71 -2.76
C ALA A 250 8.93 -15.19 -2.89
N PRO A 251 8.73 -13.87 -3.03
CA PRO A 251 7.40 -13.32 -3.16
C PRO A 251 6.75 -13.74 -4.48
N PHE A 252 5.43 -13.64 -4.51
CA PHE A 252 4.61 -13.75 -5.71
C PHE A 252 3.55 -12.65 -5.65
N GLY A 253 3.02 -12.21 -6.80
CA GLY A 253 2.25 -10.95 -6.88
C GLY A 253 1.08 -10.84 -5.90
N LEU A 254 0.42 -11.95 -5.57
CA LEU A 254 -0.69 -11.98 -4.61
C LEU A 254 -0.25 -11.76 -3.14
N ALA A 255 1.02 -11.95 -2.82
CA ALA A 255 1.59 -11.71 -1.50
C ALA A 255 1.94 -10.23 -1.26
N ALA A 256 1.72 -9.33 -2.24
CA ALA A 256 2.06 -7.91 -2.14
C ALA A 256 1.40 -7.21 -0.95
N GLU A 257 0.12 -7.52 -0.67
CA GLU A 257 -0.64 -6.99 0.48
C GLU A 257 -0.81 -8.05 1.58
N TYR A 258 -0.06 -9.16 1.52
CA TYR A 258 -0.06 -10.16 2.58
C TYR A 258 0.79 -9.69 3.76
N ALA A 259 0.17 -9.00 4.71
CA ALA A 259 0.89 -8.37 5.82
C ALA A 259 0.09 -8.42 7.13
N SER A 260 0.71 -7.96 8.23
CA SER A 260 -0.02 -7.80 9.50
C SER A 260 -1.04 -6.65 9.40
N PRO A 261 -2.14 -6.65 10.18
CA PRO A 261 -3.10 -5.55 10.18
C PRO A 261 -2.47 -4.18 10.45
N ILE A 262 -1.44 -4.12 11.32
CA ILE A 262 -0.76 -2.86 11.65
C ILE A 262 0.07 -2.37 10.47
N GLU A 263 0.75 -3.28 9.77
CA GLU A 263 1.51 -2.93 8.58
C GLU A 263 0.60 -2.41 7.46
N VAL A 264 -0.52 -3.10 7.21
CA VAL A 264 -1.54 -2.66 6.25
C VAL A 264 -2.05 -1.26 6.60
N MET A 265 -2.35 -0.99 7.87
CA MET A 265 -2.74 0.36 8.30
C MET A 265 -1.64 1.40 8.05
N VAL A 266 -0.39 1.11 8.41
CA VAL A 266 0.73 2.05 8.30
C VAL A 266 1.06 2.36 6.84
N LEU A 267 1.16 1.35 5.99
CA LEU A 267 1.47 1.53 4.57
C LEU A 267 0.26 2.12 3.82
N GLY A 268 -0.95 1.63 4.11
CA GLY A 268 -2.19 2.18 3.57
C GLY A 268 -2.39 3.65 3.92
N PHE A 269 -2.03 4.07 5.14
CA PHE A 269 -2.04 5.48 5.54
C PHE A 269 -1.08 6.33 4.68
N GLY A 270 0.06 5.81 4.26
CA GLY A 270 0.93 6.50 3.30
C GLY A 270 0.25 6.70 1.96
N THR A 271 -0.33 5.62 1.42
CA THR A 271 -1.00 5.60 0.10
C THR A 271 -2.16 6.58 0.01
N VAL A 272 -2.99 6.68 1.05
CA VAL A 272 -4.16 7.60 1.06
C VAL A 272 -3.86 8.94 1.71
N GLY A 273 -2.93 8.98 2.66
CA GLY A 273 -2.54 10.16 3.42
C GLY A 273 -1.78 11.18 2.57
N CYS A 274 -0.93 10.75 1.64
CA CYS A 274 -0.21 11.67 0.76
C CYS A 274 -1.17 12.52 -0.10
N PRO A 275 -2.19 11.93 -0.76
CA PRO A 275 -3.23 12.70 -1.43
C PRO A 275 -4.13 13.52 -0.50
N ILE A 276 -4.42 13.06 0.73
CA ILE A 276 -5.14 13.87 1.74
C ILE A 276 -4.35 15.15 2.03
N VAL A 277 -3.04 15.05 2.27
CA VAL A 277 -2.16 16.20 2.53
C VAL A 277 -2.16 17.14 1.33
N TRP A 278 -2.04 16.60 0.11
CA TRP A 278 -2.12 17.40 -1.11
C TRP A 278 -3.46 18.17 -1.20
N CYS A 279 -4.58 17.48 -1.01
CA CYS A 279 -5.91 18.07 -1.05
C CYS A 279 -6.08 19.13 0.04
N ALA A 280 -5.58 18.88 1.25
CA ALA A 280 -5.64 19.83 2.35
C ALA A 280 -4.89 21.14 2.05
N LEU A 281 -3.74 21.05 1.37
CA LEU A 281 -2.90 22.20 1.04
C LEU A 281 -3.36 22.95 -0.22
N THR A 282 -3.84 22.23 -1.24
CA THR A 282 -4.10 22.81 -2.57
C THR A 282 -5.57 23.04 -2.86
N LYS A 283 -6.47 22.31 -2.19
CA LYS A 283 -7.90 22.22 -2.53
C LYS A 283 -8.16 21.80 -3.98
N ASP A 284 -7.19 21.13 -4.62
CA ASP A 284 -7.23 20.73 -6.03
C ASP A 284 -6.94 19.22 -6.14
N LEU A 285 -7.95 18.41 -5.93
CA LEU A 285 -7.88 16.96 -6.13
C LEU A 285 -9.24 16.41 -6.54
N HIS A 286 -9.25 15.61 -7.60
CA HIS A 286 -10.43 14.91 -8.06
C HIS A 286 -10.32 13.41 -7.75
N ILE A 287 -11.41 12.77 -7.34
CA ILE A 287 -11.43 11.34 -6.99
C ILE A 287 -11.03 10.42 -8.16
N LEU A 288 -11.27 10.83 -9.41
CA LEU A 288 -10.74 10.09 -10.58
C LEU A 288 -9.21 10.03 -10.58
N THR A 289 -8.53 11.12 -10.19
CA THR A 289 -7.06 11.10 -10.00
C THR A 289 -6.67 10.09 -8.94
N MET A 290 -7.46 9.98 -7.86
CA MET A 290 -7.25 8.97 -6.82
C MET A 290 -7.38 7.55 -7.36
N TYR A 291 -8.39 7.25 -8.17
CA TYR A 291 -8.53 5.91 -8.76
C TYR A 291 -7.37 5.56 -9.68
N CYS A 292 -6.91 6.51 -10.50
CA CYS A 292 -5.72 6.30 -11.32
C CYS A 292 -4.45 6.12 -10.47
N TRP A 293 -4.29 6.90 -9.39
CA TRP A 293 -3.21 6.75 -8.43
C TRP A 293 -3.20 5.37 -7.78
N ILE A 294 -4.34 4.94 -7.21
CA ILE A 294 -4.48 3.62 -6.57
C ILE A 294 -4.21 2.50 -7.58
N ALA A 295 -4.69 2.61 -8.82
CA ALA A 295 -4.41 1.62 -9.85
C ALA A 295 -2.92 1.47 -10.14
N LEU A 296 -2.22 2.59 -10.35
CA LEU A 296 -0.78 2.57 -10.61
C LEU A 296 0.01 2.05 -9.39
N ARG A 297 -0.40 2.44 -8.18
CA ARG A 297 0.23 2.01 -6.94
C ARG A 297 0.07 0.52 -6.69
N VAL A 298 -1.14 -0.02 -6.83
CA VAL A 298 -1.42 -1.46 -6.72
C VAL A 298 -0.66 -2.23 -7.81
N PHE A 299 -0.64 -1.72 -9.04
CA PHE A 299 0.08 -2.36 -10.12
C PHE A 299 1.57 -2.44 -9.86
N GLN A 300 2.15 -1.37 -9.31
CA GLN A 300 3.55 -1.34 -8.89
C GLN A 300 3.82 -2.34 -7.76
N ALA A 301 2.98 -2.38 -6.71
CA ALA A 301 3.15 -3.31 -5.59
C ALA A 301 3.16 -4.77 -6.07
N VAL A 302 2.15 -5.15 -6.85
CA VAL A 302 2.01 -6.52 -7.37
C VAL A 302 3.15 -6.88 -8.33
N ASP A 303 3.60 -5.93 -9.15
CA ASP A 303 4.73 -6.12 -10.06
C ASP A 303 6.04 -6.35 -9.30
N ALA A 304 6.32 -5.53 -8.28
CA ALA A 304 7.51 -5.67 -7.43
C ALA A 304 7.54 -7.00 -6.66
N HIS A 305 6.38 -7.58 -6.35
CA HIS A 305 6.28 -8.88 -5.68
C HIS A 305 6.16 -10.06 -6.65
N SER A 306 6.13 -9.83 -7.96
CA SER A 306 5.85 -10.89 -8.94
C SER A 306 6.84 -12.07 -8.91
N GLY A 307 8.08 -11.80 -8.51
CA GLY A 307 9.19 -12.77 -8.55
C GLY A 307 9.68 -13.05 -9.97
N TYR A 308 9.38 -12.17 -10.93
CA TYR A 308 9.74 -12.29 -12.33
C TYR A 308 10.54 -11.10 -12.82
N GLU A 309 11.59 -11.40 -13.59
CA GLU A 309 12.44 -10.40 -14.23
C GLU A 309 12.42 -10.59 -15.75
N PHE A 310 11.67 -9.73 -16.43
CA PHE A 310 11.54 -9.76 -17.88
C PHE A 310 12.42 -8.71 -18.55
N PRO A 311 12.81 -8.93 -19.83
CA PRO A 311 13.53 -7.92 -20.61
C PRO A 311 12.81 -6.58 -20.78
N TRP A 312 11.51 -6.53 -20.46
CA TRP A 312 10.66 -5.33 -20.51
C TRP A 312 10.19 -4.87 -19.12
N SER A 313 10.77 -5.38 -18.03
CA SER A 313 10.54 -4.82 -16.70
C SER A 313 10.90 -3.34 -16.69
N LEU A 314 10.14 -2.54 -15.94
CA LEU A 314 10.22 -1.08 -16.03
C LEU A 314 11.60 -0.52 -15.66
N HIS A 315 12.34 -1.18 -14.77
CA HIS A 315 13.68 -0.75 -14.36
C HIS A 315 14.71 -0.76 -15.50
N HIS A 316 14.48 -1.52 -16.58
CA HIS A 316 15.32 -1.48 -17.78
C HIS A 316 15.17 -0.18 -18.58
N PHE A 317 14.02 0.50 -18.46
CA PHE A 317 13.74 1.78 -19.14
C PHE A 317 13.90 2.98 -18.19
N LEU A 318 13.62 2.79 -16.90
CA LEU A 318 13.78 3.76 -15.84
C LEU A 318 14.75 3.19 -14.78
N PRO A 319 16.07 3.40 -14.92
CA PRO A 319 17.09 2.72 -14.10
C PRO A 319 17.01 2.95 -12.59
N PHE A 320 16.30 4.00 -12.17
CA PHE A 320 16.05 4.32 -10.76
C PHE A 320 14.76 3.70 -10.21
N TRP A 321 13.99 2.98 -11.03
CA TRP A 321 12.81 2.22 -10.61
C TRP A 321 13.24 0.95 -9.86
N ALA A 322 12.61 0.68 -8.73
CA ALA A 322 12.74 -0.57 -7.99
C ALA A 322 11.77 -1.59 -8.60
N GLY A 323 12.31 -2.56 -9.35
CA GLY A 323 11.53 -3.65 -9.92
C GLY A 323 11.46 -4.86 -8.99
N ALA A 324 10.94 -5.96 -9.54
CA ALA A 324 10.85 -7.23 -8.82
C ALA A 324 12.22 -7.75 -8.38
N GLU A 325 13.28 -7.52 -9.15
CA GLU A 325 14.63 -7.94 -8.80
C GLU A 325 15.14 -7.27 -7.51
N HIS A 326 14.76 -6.02 -7.29
CA HIS A 326 15.18 -5.26 -6.12
C HIS A 326 14.46 -5.79 -4.86
N HIS A 327 13.14 -5.99 -4.96
CA HIS A 327 12.31 -6.42 -3.84
C HIS A 327 12.45 -7.92 -3.54
N ASP A 328 12.74 -8.76 -4.54
CA ASP A 328 12.99 -10.18 -4.35
C ASP A 328 14.25 -10.41 -3.49
N VAL A 329 15.34 -9.67 -3.76
CA VAL A 329 16.55 -9.69 -2.92
C VAL A 329 16.24 -9.23 -1.48
N HIS A 330 15.33 -8.27 -1.31
CA HIS A 330 14.88 -7.84 0.01
C HIS A 330 14.21 -8.99 0.78
N HIS A 331 13.25 -9.70 0.16
CA HIS A 331 12.59 -10.87 0.77
C HIS A 331 13.54 -12.05 0.98
N GLU A 332 14.55 -12.21 0.12
CA GLU A 332 15.52 -13.30 0.26
C GLU A 332 16.47 -13.08 1.44
N LYS A 333 16.92 -11.83 1.65
CA LYS A 333 17.95 -11.47 2.64
C LYS A 333 17.40 -10.86 3.93
N PHE A 334 16.16 -10.38 3.93
CA PHE A 334 15.50 -9.67 5.03
C PHE A 334 16.24 -8.39 5.50
N ILE A 335 17.08 -7.81 4.63
CA ILE A 335 17.89 -6.63 4.94
C ILE A 335 18.19 -5.82 3.67
N GLY A 336 18.16 -4.49 3.79
CA GLY A 336 18.39 -3.55 2.69
C GLY A 336 17.28 -3.54 1.64
N ASN A 337 17.42 -2.75 0.58
CA ASN A 337 16.41 -2.63 -0.48
C ASN A 337 15.01 -2.29 0.08
N TYR A 338 14.91 -1.22 0.87
CA TYR A 338 13.66 -0.84 1.55
C TYR A 338 12.72 0.02 0.69
N ALA A 339 13.19 0.54 -0.44
CA ALA A 339 12.41 1.36 -1.33
C ALA A 339 11.29 0.56 -2.00
N SER A 340 10.14 1.22 -2.20
CA SER A 340 9.01 0.60 -2.87
C SER A 340 9.06 0.80 -4.37
N SER A 341 9.13 2.06 -4.81
CA SER A 341 9.04 2.43 -6.23
C SER A 341 10.38 2.91 -6.79
N PHE A 342 11.16 3.66 -6.00
CA PHE A 342 12.38 4.30 -6.50
C PHE A 342 13.61 3.98 -5.65
N ARG A 343 14.67 3.50 -6.29
CA ARG A 343 15.92 3.06 -5.66
C ARG A 343 16.73 4.19 -5.01
N TRP A 344 16.33 5.45 -5.18
CA TRP A 344 17.11 6.60 -4.72
C TRP A 344 17.34 6.62 -3.22
N TRP A 345 16.42 6.09 -2.40
CA TRP A 345 16.58 6.13 -0.95
C TRP A 345 17.61 5.11 -0.51
N ASP A 346 17.54 3.90 -1.06
CA ASP A 346 18.55 2.88 -0.82
C ASP A 346 19.92 3.29 -1.32
N PHE A 347 19.99 3.93 -2.49
CA PHE A 347 21.22 4.49 -3.02
C PHE A 347 21.80 5.60 -2.12
N CYS A 348 20.99 6.60 -1.77
CA CYS A 348 21.43 7.75 -0.96
C CYS A 348 21.90 7.34 0.44
N LEU A 349 21.27 6.31 1.02
CA LEU A 349 21.53 5.88 2.39
C LEU A 349 22.40 4.62 2.49
N ASP A 350 22.94 4.14 1.36
CA ASP A 350 23.81 2.96 1.26
C ASP A 350 23.14 1.70 1.85
N THR A 351 21.82 1.55 1.62
CA THR A 351 21.01 0.42 2.09
C THR A 351 20.68 -0.60 1.01
N GLU A 352 21.28 -0.51 -0.19
CA GLU A 352 21.13 -1.57 -1.20
C GLU A 352 21.74 -2.90 -0.73
N ALA A 353 21.01 -4.00 -0.94
CA ALA A 353 21.38 -5.36 -0.64
C ALA A 353 21.80 -6.15 -1.89
N GLY A 354 22.30 -7.38 -1.67
CA GLY A 354 22.79 -8.26 -2.73
C GLY A 354 24.31 -8.26 -2.90
N ALA A 355 24.79 -9.16 -3.74
CA ALA A 355 26.22 -9.43 -3.92
C ALA A 355 26.98 -8.23 -4.48
N GLU A 356 26.40 -7.53 -5.46
CA GLU A 356 27.01 -6.34 -6.08
C GLU A 356 27.16 -5.19 -5.08
N ALA A 357 26.10 -4.88 -4.31
CA ALA A 357 26.17 -3.85 -3.28
C ALA A 357 27.19 -4.20 -2.17
N ALA A 358 27.26 -5.47 -1.76
CA ALA A 358 28.25 -5.94 -0.78
C ALA A 358 29.69 -5.81 -1.30
N LYS A 359 29.92 -6.16 -2.57
CA LYS A 359 31.22 -6.00 -3.25
C LYS A 359 31.62 -4.53 -3.34
N ALA A 360 30.72 -3.65 -3.79
CA ALA A 360 30.97 -2.21 -3.89
C ALA A 360 31.33 -1.60 -2.52
N ARG A 361 30.60 -1.97 -1.46
CA ARG A 361 30.91 -1.52 -0.08
C ARG A 361 32.29 -2.00 0.40
N ARG A 362 32.67 -3.25 0.08
CA ARG A 362 34.00 -3.80 0.41
C ARG A 362 35.11 -3.03 -0.32
N GLU A 363 34.94 -2.78 -1.61
CA GLU A 363 35.92 -2.04 -2.44
C GLU A 363 36.10 -0.60 -1.94
N LYS A 364 35.00 0.10 -1.62
CA LYS A 364 35.01 1.45 -1.03
C LYS A 364 35.76 1.47 0.31
N LYS A 365 35.54 0.46 1.17
CA LYS A 365 36.26 0.32 2.45
C LYS A 365 37.77 0.11 2.25
N LEU A 366 38.15 -0.76 1.31
CA LEU A 366 39.55 -1.01 0.97
C LEU A 366 40.24 0.24 0.39
N ALA A 367 39.56 0.97 -0.49
CA ALA A 367 40.07 2.23 -1.06
C ALA A 367 40.30 3.29 0.03
N LYS A 368 39.35 3.46 0.95
CA LYS A 368 39.49 4.36 2.11
C LYS A 368 40.66 3.96 3.00
N ALA A 369 40.82 2.67 3.30
CA ALA A 369 41.93 2.17 4.11
C ALA A 369 43.30 2.43 3.45
N LYS A 370 43.42 2.18 2.12
CA LYS A 370 44.63 2.49 1.35
C LYS A 370 44.96 3.99 1.36
N LEU A 371 43.95 4.85 1.21
CA LEU A 371 44.14 6.30 1.26
C LEU A 371 44.58 6.77 2.66
N ALA A 372 43.98 6.23 3.72
CA ALA A 372 44.38 6.54 5.09
C ALA A 372 45.83 6.11 5.38
N ALA A 373 46.22 4.92 4.93
CA ALA A 373 47.59 4.44 5.06
C ALA A 373 48.60 5.32 4.31
N ARG A 374 48.27 5.77 3.09
CA ARG A 374 49.11 6.70 2.31
C ARG A 374 49.25 8.09 2.94
N LYS A 375 48.25 8.55 3.69
CA LYS A 375 48.30 9.85 4.41
C LYS A 375 49.07 9.76 5.73
N ALA A 376 49.27 8.55 6.26
CA ALA A 376 49.99 8.30 7.50
C ALA A 376 51.49 8.03 7.27
N GLN A 377 51.89 7.77 6.02
CA GLN A 377 53.27 7.78 5.54
C GLN A 377 53.64 9.19 5.09
#